data_AF-A0A150WWA8-F1
#
_entry.id   AF-A0A150WWA8-F1
#
_cell.length_a   1.000
_cell.length_b   1.000
_cell.length_c   1.000
_cell.angle_alpha   90.00
_cell.angle_beta   90.00
_cell.angle_gamma   90.00
#
_symmetry.space_group_name_H-M   'P 1'
#
loop_
_entity.id
_entity.type
_entity.pdbx_description
1 polymer ?
#
loop_
_entity_poly.entity_id
_entity_poly.type
_entity_poly.pdbx_seq_one_letter_code
_entity_poly.pdbx_strand_id
1 'polypeptide(L)'
;MFSKLIMSALLGLCASTTAFADQMGPNGDKFYEEAAHFEHACRTEPCEGPYSRVLVYDQKAKFTKISAETRETLKKVAVDQAQIWGDTILEGDYYASGRTRLDQVMAFYKGQELIGYKIQYSEKAWYTGDCDFDGTRNSLKGCQEGRIVEGSYVSSDAQTYFSDEERYAEFSFVQD
;
A
#
# COMPACT_ATOMS: atom_id res chain seq x y z
N MET A 1 -27.63 -27.18 51.45
CA MET A 1 -26.18 -27.34 51.71
C MET A 1 -25.61 -28.31 50.69
N PHE A 2 -24.36 -28.11 50.27
CA PHE A 2 -23.63 -28.74 49.15
C PHE A 2 -24.03 -28.24 47.75
N SER A 3 -23.14 -27.84 46.84
CA SER A 3 -21.67 -27.81 46.84
C SER A 3 -21.18 -26.73 45.85
N LYS A 4 -20.09 -26.03 46.20
CA LYS A 4 -19.28 -25.24 45.28
C LYS A 4 -18.50 -26.20 44.36
N LEU A 5 -18.36 -25.86 43.08
CA LEU A 5 -17.12 -26.08 42.32
C LEU A 5 -17.13 -25.23 41.04
N ILE A 6 -16.14 -24.36 41.01
CA ILE A 6 -15.69 -23.51 39.91
C ILE A 6 -15.03 -24.42 38.85
N MET A 7 -15.29 -24.20 37.55
CA MET A 7 -14.25 -24.39 36.54
C MET A 7 -14.61 -23.70 35.22
N SER A 8 -13.95 -22.56 34.99
CA SER A 8 -13.40 -22.03 33.74
C SER A 8 -13.93 -22.59 32.41
N ALA A 9 -14.62 -21.73 31.65
CA ALA A 9 -14.76 -21.88 30.21
C ALA A 9 -14.06 -20.70 29.50
N LEU A 10 -12.85 -21.01 29.03
CA LEU A 10 -12.10 -20.45 27.91
C LEU A 10 -12.17 -18.93 27.66
N LEU A 11 -11.04 -18.26 27.96
CA LEU A 11 -10.53 -17.17 27.13
C LEU A 11 -10.45 -17.67 25.67
N GLY A 12 -11.35 -17.18 24.82
CA GLY A 12 -11.33 -17.37 23.39
C GLY A 12 -11.02 -16.06 22.68
N LEU A 13 -9.79 -15.98 22.14
CA LEU A 13 -9.31 -15.03 21.13
C LEU A 13 -9.22 -13.54 21.53
N CYS A 14 -8.19 -13.20 22.30
CA CYS A 14 -7.42 -11.99 22.00
C CYS A 14 -6.54 -12.28 20.78
N ALA A 15 -7.06 -12.03 19.59
CA ALA A 15 -6.24 -11.78 18.41
C ALA A 15 -6.78 -10.51 17.76
N SER A 16 -6.70 -9.39 18.48
CA SER A 16 -6.61 -8.08 17.86
C SER A 16 -5.31 -8.08 17.07
N THR A 17 -5.38 -8.54 15.82
CA THR A 17 -4.36 -8.31 14.81
C THR A 17 -4.27 -6.80 14.66
N THR A 18 -3.29 -6.21 15.33
CA THR A 18 -2.92 -4.85 15.02
C THR A 18 -2.47 -4.86 13.56
N ALA A 19 -3.30 -4.33 12.67
CA ALA A 19 -2.94 -4.05 11.30
C ALA A 19 -1.90 -2.92 11.31
N PHE A 20 -0.69 -3.23 11.76
CA PHE A 20 0.48 -2.38 11.50
C PHE A 20 1.04 -2.86 10.18
N ALA A 21 0.52 -2.27 9.11
CA ALA A 21 1.12 -2.48 7.81
C ALA A 21 2.42 -1.70 7.65
N ASP A 22 2.65 -0.68 8.47
CA ASP A 22 3.92 0.02 8.50
C ASP A 22 4.97 -0.82 9.20
N GLN A 23 6.12 -0.99 8.56
CA GLN A 23 7.28 -1.64 9.14
C GLN A 23 8.30 -0.58 9.50
N MET A 24 8.79 -0.61 10.73
CA MET A 24 9.85 0.29 11.19
C MET A 24 11.15 -0.51 11.38
N GLY A 25 12.07 -0.33 10.45
CA GLY A 25 13.41 -0.90 10.50
C GLY A 25 14.38 -0.02 11.31
N PRO A 26 15.68 -0.37 11.31
CA PRO A 26 16.72 0.47 11.89
C PRO A 26 16.71 1.86 11.25
N ASN A 27 16.63 2.91 12.08
CA ASN A 27 16.51 4.31 11.65
C ASN A 27 15.18 4.67 10.95
N GLY A 28 14.07 3.97 11.24
CA GLY A 28 12.75 4.26 10.69
C GLY A 28 12.33 5.74 10.82
N ASP A 29 12.52 6.34 12.00
CA ASP A 29 12.21 7.75 12.26
C ASP A 29 12.94 8.70 11.29
N LYS A 30 14.24 8.46 11.07
CA LYS A 30 15.04 9.24 10.14
C LYS A 30 14.54 9.09 8.70
N PHE A 31 14.13 7.88 8.31
CA PHE A 31 13.59 7.66 6.98
C PHE A 31 12.25 8.38 6.78
N TYR A 32 11.37 8.37 7.78
CA TYR A 32 10.10 9.11 7.76
C TYR A 32 10.34 10.61 7.58
N GLU A 33 11.28 11.19 8.33
CA GLU A 33 11.70 12.59 8.17
C GLU A 33 12.23 12.89 6.76
N GLU A 34 13.08 12.02 6.21
CA GLU A 34 13.62 12.21 4.86
C GLU A 34 12.56 12.09 3.76
N ALA A 35 11.57 11.21 3.92
CA ALA A 35 10.43 11.11 3.00
C ALA A 35 9.56 12.38 3.03
N ALA A 36 9.29 12.93 4.21
CA ALA A 36 8.56 14.19 4.36
C ALA A 36 9.31 15.38 3.73
N HIS A 37 10.63 15.46 3.93
CA HIS A 37 11.46 16.48 3.28
C HIS A 37 11.48 16.31 1.76
N PHE A 38 11.54 15.07 1.27
CA PHE A 38 11.48 14.76 -0.15
C PHE A 38 10.15 15.23 -0.77
N GLU A 39 9.00 14.90 -0.16
CA GLU A 39 7.70 15.35 -0.66
C GLU A 39 7.62 16.86 -0.71
N HIS A 40 8.00 17.54 0.39
CA HIS A 40 8.03 18.99 0.45
C HIS A 40 8.87 19.60 -0.67
N ALA A 41 10.08 19.07 -0.89
CA ALA A 41 11.02 19.54 -1.91
C ALA A 41 10.53 19.27 -3.33
N CYS A 42 9.77 18.20 -3.57
CA CYS A 42 9.31 17.78 -4.89
C CYS A 42 7.86 18.19 -5.21
N ARG A 43 7.30 19.16 -4.48
CA ARG A 43 5.98 19.76 -4.79
C ARG A 43 5.94 20.51 -6.11
N THR A 44 7.10 20.97 -6.59
CA THR A 44 7.26 21.54 -7.94
C THR A 44 8.35 20.80 -8.70
N GLU A 45 8.36 20.93 -10.03
CA GLU A 45 9.43 20.40 -10.86
C GLU A 45 10.31 21.53 -11.40
N PRO A 46 11.65 21.44 -11.27
CA PRO A 46 12.41 20.38 -10.59
C PRO A 46 12.28 20.45 -9.06
N CYS A 47 12.60 19.35 -8.37
CA CYS A 47 12.63 19.34 -6.90
C CYS A 47 13.62 20.38 -6.35
N GLU A 48 13.28 20.97 -5.21
CA GLU A 48 14.10 21.97 -4.53
C GLU A 48 15.24 21.35 -3.70
N GLY A 49 16.30 22.12 -3.49
CA GLY A 49 17.41 21.73 -2.62
C GLY A 49 18.20 20.51 -3.14
N PRO A 50 18.65 19.62 -2.25
CA PRO A 50 19.47 18.47 -2.65
C PRO A 50 18.63 17.29 -3.19
N TYR A 51 17.30 17.39 -3.21
CA TYR A 51 16.45 16.25 -3.55
C TYR A 51 16.28 16.08 -5.05
N SER A 52 16.17 14.83 -5.48
CA SER A 52 15.78 14.50 -6.85
C SER A 52 15.02 13.17 -6.88
N ARG A 53 14.26 12.95 -7.96
CA ARG A 53 13.54 11.70 -8.21
C ARG A 53 13.74 11.20 -9.62
N VAL A 54 13.76 9.89 -9.79
CA VAL A 54 13.90 9.22 -11.09
C VAL A 54 12.92 8.07 -11.17
N LEU A 55 12.17 7.99 -12.28
CA LEU A 55 11.37 6.80 -12.59
C LEU A 55 12.32 5.64 -12.87
N VAL A 56 12.19 4.56 -12.10
CA VAL A 56 13.05 3.38 -12.22
C VAL A 56 12.29 2.09 -12.50
N TYR A 57 10.96 2.11 -12.44
CA TYR A 57 10.11 1.01 -12.90
C TYR A 57 8.73 1.53 -13.30
N ASP A 58 8.21 1.00 -14.41
CA ASP A 58 6.84 1.23 -14.87
C ASP A 58 6.31 -0.05 -15.54
N GLN A 59 5.26 -0.62 -14.96
CA GLN A 59 4.65 -1.85 -15.42
C GLN A 59 3.93 -1.70 -16.77
N LYS A 60 3.31 -0.55 -17.05
CA LYS A 60 2.58 -0.28 -18.30
C LYS A 60 3.55 -0.05 -19.45
N ALA A 61 4.60 0.73 -19.21
CA ALA A 61 5.65 1.01 -20.18
C ALA A 61 6.67 -0.15 -20.34
N LYS A 62 6.55 -1.21 -19.53
CA LYS A 62 7.50 -2.35 -19.46
C LYS A 62 8.94 -1.87 -19.25
N PHE A 63 9.11 -0.85 -18.42
CA PHE A 63 10.37 -0.19 -18.17
C PHE A 63 10.93 -0.60 -16.81
N THR A 64 12.23 -0.84 -16.73
CA THR A 64 12.91 -1.17 -15.46
C THR A 64 14.39 -0.77 -15.49
N LYS A 65 14.84 -0.12 -14.41
CA LYS A 65 16.23 0.24 -14.10
C LYS A 65 16.68 -0.26 -12.72
N ILE A 66 15.81 -1.00 -12.02
CA ILE A 66 16.12 -1.68 -10.75
C ILE A 66 16.41 -3.16 -11.00
N SER A 67 17.09 -3.81 -10.06
CA SER A 67 17.33 -5.25 -10.12
C SER A 67 16.01 -6.03 -9.98
N ALA A 68 16.02 -7.29 -10.43
CA ALA A 68 14.88 -8.18 -10.22
C ALA A 68 14.60 -8.39 -8.73
N GLU A 69 15.65 -8.52 -7.90
CA GLU A 69 15.54 -8.68 -6.45
C GLU A 69 14.85 -7.48 -5.80
N THR A 70 15.31 -6.26 -6.06
CA THR A 70 14.68 -5.04 -5.54
C THR A 70 13.23 -4.96 -5.97
N ARG A 71 12.92 -5.28 -7.24
CA ARG A 71 11.54 -5.29 -7.73
C ARG A 71 10.66 -6.30 -6.99
N GLU A 72 11.13 -7.52 -6.76
CA GLU A 72 10.36 -8.52 -6.03
C GLU A 72 10.18 -8.15 -4.55
N THR A 73 11.16 -7.49 -3.92
CA THR A 73 11.00 -6.93 -2.57
C THR A 73 9.93 -5.84 -2.53
N LEU A 74 9.99 -4.86 -3.43
CA LEU A 74 8.98 -3.78 -3.49
C LEU A 74 7.57 -4.30 -3.83
N LYS A 75 7.46 -5.38 -4.59
CA LYS A 75 6.18 -6.06 -4.82
C LYS A 75 5.61 -6.69 -3.56
N LYS A 76 6.45 -7.28 -2.69
CA LYS A 76 5.99 -7.82 -1.40
C LYS A 76 5.46 -6.72 -0.52
N VAL A 77 6.20 -5.61 -0.40
CA VAL A 77 5.76 -4.42 0.33
C VAL A 77 4.41 -3.91 -0.19
N ALA A 78 4.24 -3.82 -1.52
CA ALA A 78 2.96 -3.44 -2.11
C ALA A 78 1.80 -4.38 -1.71
N VAL A 79 2.02 -5.70 -1.72
CA VAL A 79 1.01 -6.69 -1.31
C VAL A 79 0.67 -6.56 0.17
N ASP A 80 1.68 -6.37 1.02
CA ASP A 80 1.53 -6.24 2.47
C ASP A 80 0.73 -4.98 2.82
N GLN A 81 1.05 -3.85 2.19
CA GLN A 81 0.34 -2.58 2.40
C GLN A 81 -1.09 -2.63 1.85
N ALA A 82 -1.32 -3.27 0.70
CA ALA A 82 -2.67 -3.44 0.16
C ALA A 82 -3.61 -4.27 1.07
N GLN A 83 -3.10 -5.04 2.03
CA GLN A 83 -3.95 -5.74 2.99
C GLN A 83 -4.71 -4.77 3.93
N ILE A 84 -4.20 -3.54 4.12
CA ILE A 84 -4.87 -2.50 4.94
C ILE A 84 -6.21 -2.11 4.34
N TRP A 85 -6.35 -2.18 3.01
CA TRP A 85 -7.55 -1.73 2.32
C TRP A 85 -8.82 -2.41 2.83
N GLY A 86 -8.71 -3.64 3.35
CA GLY A 86 -9.77 -4.36 4.02
C GLY A 86 -10.49 -3.53 5.09
N ASP A 87 -9.71 -2.76 5.86
CA ASP A 87 -10.15 -2.00 7.02
C ASP A 87 -10.33 -0.49 6.71
N THR A 88 -10.12 -0.05 5.45
CA THR A 88 -10.20 1.37 5.08
C THR A 88 -11.18 1.63 3.94
N ILE A 89 -10.83 1.25 2.71
CA ILE A 89 -11.65 1.51 1.53
C ILE A 89 -12.65 0.39 1.24
N LEU A 90 -12.35 -0.86 1.63
CA LEU A 90 -13.19 -2.02 1.30
C LEU A 90 -14.38 -2.23 2.24
N GLU A 91 -14.50 -1.48 3.34
CA GLU A 91 -15.55 -1.68 4.35
C GLU A 91 -16.98 -1.31 3.91
N GLY A 92 -17.18 -0.70 2.73
CA GLY A 92 -18.49 -0.21 2.30
C GLY A 92 -18.89 -0.66 0.91
N ASP A 93 -18.19 -0.14 -0.09
CA ASP A 93 -18.72 -0.08 -1.45
C ASP A 93 -17.75 -0.64 -2.51
N TYR A 94 -16.82 -1.51 -2.13
CA TYR A 94 -15.85 -2.04 -3.08
C TYR A 94 -15.57 -3.53 -2.89
N TYR A 95 -15.42 -4.23 -4.01
CA TYR A 95 -14.94 -5.60 -4.05
C TYR A 95 -13.57 -5.67 -4.71
N ALA A 96 -12.55 -6.16 -4.00
CA ALA A 96 -11.19 -6.31 -4.51
C ALA A 96 -10.96 -7.71 -5.12
N SER A 97 -10.10 -7.81 -6.14
CA SER A 97 -9.82 -9.08 -6.83
C SER A 97 -8.82 -10.01 -6.11
N GLY A 98 -8.18 -9.53 -5.05
CA GLY A 98 -7.08 -10.17 -4.31
C GLY A 98 -5.75 -10.22 -5.06
N ARG A 99 -5.55 -9.35 -6.06
CA ARG A 99 -4.35 -9.37 -6.94
C ARG A 99 -3.70 -7.99 -7.04
N THR A 100 -2.98 -7.62 -5.99
CA THR A 100 -2.16 -6.42 -5.95
C THR A 100 -1.00 -6.50 -6.93
N ARG A 101 -0.70 -5.37 -7.58
CA ARG A 101 0.38 -5.23 -8.55
C ARG A 101 1.15 -3.95 -8.28
N LEU A 102 2.48 -4.05 -8.28
CA LEU A 102 3.36 -2.89 -8.35
C LEU A 102 3.25 -2.24 -9.74
N ASP A 103 2.86 -0.97 -9.79
CA ASP A 103 2.65 -0.24 -11.05
C ASP A 103 3.85 0.63 -11.40
N GLN A 104 4.32 1.44 -10.46
CA GLN A 104 5.42 2.38 -10.68
C GLN A 104 6.34 2.46 -9.47
N VAL A 105 7.62 2.75 -9.73
CA VAL A 105 8.62 3.03 -8.68
C VAL A 105 9.39 4.27 -9.06
N MET A 106 9.35 5.26 -8.17
CA MET A 106 10.21 6.44 -8.19
C MET A 106 11.31 6.25 -7.15
N ALA A 107 12.57 6.18 -7.58
CA ALA A 107 13.70 6.29 -6.66
C ALA A 107 13.91 7.76 -6.31
N PHE A 108 14.12 8.08 -5.04
CA PHE A 108 14.43 9.43 -4.61
C PHE A 108 15.76 9.52 -3.87
N TYR A 109 16.46 10.61 -4.13
CA TYR A 109 17.85 10.82 -3.77
C TYR A 109 18.03 12.13 -3.03
N LYS A 110 19.07 12.20 -2.19
CA LYS A 110 19.61 13.42 -1.59
C LYS A 110 21.05 13.58 -2.05
N GLY A 111 21.31 14.50 -2.97
CA GLY A 111 22.57 14.53 -3.71
C GLY A 111 22.72 13.26 -4.57
N GLN A 112 23.74 12.44 -4.26
CA GLN A 112 23.99 11.16 -4.95
C GLN A 112 23.55 9.94 -4.13
N GLU A 113 23.09 10.13 -2.90
CA GLU A 113 22.68 9.05 -2.02
C GLU A 113 21.23 8.64 -2.31
N LEU A 114 21.01 7.35 -2.52
CA LEU A 114 19.66 6.79 -2.62
C LEU A 114 19.05 6.71 -1.22
N ILE A 115 18.00 7.49 -0.99
CA ILE A 115 17.29 7.51 0.30
C ILE A 115 16.23 6.41 0.32
N GLY A 116 15.47 6.26 -0.76
CA GLY A 116 14.44 5.23 -0.85
C GLY A 116 13.64 5.28 -2.14
N TYR A 117 12.47 4.68 -2.08
CA TYR A 117 11.53 4.53 -3.17
C TYR A 117 10.15 5.04 -2.75
N LYS A 118 9.49 5.77 -3.64
CA LYS A 118 8.03 5.95 -3.61
C LYS A 118 7.44 4.95 -4.59
N ILE A 119 6.69 3.99 -4.07
CA ILE A 119 6.04 2.95 -4.88
C ILE A 119 4.57 3.32 -5.08
N GLN A 120 4.04 3.03 -6.27
CA GLN A 120 2.61 3.04 -6.54
C GLN A 120 2.18 1.63 -6.90
N TYR A 121 1.10 1.17 -6.30
CA TYR A 121 0.53 -0.14 -6.55
C TYR A 121 -0.98 -0.07 -6.62
N SER A 122 -1.56 -1.09 -7.23
CA SER A 122 -3.00 -1.15 -7.40
C SER A 122 -3.53 -2.56 -7.48
N GLU A 123 -4.83 -2.68 -7.26
CA GLU A 123 -5.57 -3.92 -7.42
C GLU A 123 -6.82 -3.70 -8.23
N LYS A 124 -7.16 -4.66 -9.10
CA LYS A 124 -8.45 -4.62 -9.81
C LYS A 124 -9.57 -4.73 -8.78
N ALA A 125 -10.55 -3.85 -8.87
CA ALA A 125 -11.68 -3.81 -7.98
C ALA A 125 -12.96 -3.40 -8.73
N TRP A 126 -14.09 -3.51 -8.05
CA TRP A 126 -15.40 -3.08 -8.54
C TRP A 126 -16.05 -2.20 -7.49
N TYR A 127 -16.69 -1.12 -7.91
CA TYR A 127 -17.57 -0.34 -7.05
C TYR A 127 -18.91 -1.08 -6.92
N THR A 128 -19.29 -1.42 -5.69
CA THR A 128 -20.49 -2.21 -5.37
C THR A 128 -21.61 -1.39 -4.75
N GLY A 129 -21.40 -0.09 -4.51
CA GLY A 129 -22.39 0.80 -3.89
C GLY A 129 -23.60 1.11 -4.78
N ASP A 130 -23.51 0.89 -6.09
CA ASP A 130 -24.54 1.22 -7.08
C ASP A 130 -24.99 0.04 -7.96
N CYS A 131 -24.63 -1.19 -7.59
CA CYS A 131 -25.02 -2.41 -8.30
C CYS A 131 -25.62 -3.46 -7.36
N ASP A 132 -26.35 -4.43 -7.94
CA ASP A 132 -26.93 -5.56 -7.20
C ASP A 132 -25.86 -6.63 -6.86
N PHE A 133 -24.86 -6.25 -6.06
CA PHE A 133 -23.79 -7.15 -5.62
C PHE A 133 -24.27 -8.06 -4.48
N ASP A 134 -24.24 -9.38 -4.72
CA ASP A 134 -24.71 -10.41 -3.79
C ASP A 134 -23.57 -11.16 -3.07
N GLY A 135 -22.33 -10.66 -3.17
CA GLY A 135 -21.14 -11.33 -2.64
C GLY A 135 -20.51 -12.34 -3.61
N THR A 136 -21.10 -12.60 -4.78
CA THR A 136 -20.59 -13.55 -5.77
C THR A 136 -19.90 -12.85 -6.94
N ARG A 137 -18.92 -13.52 -7.56
CA ARG A 137 -18.22 -12.97 -8.73
C ARG A 137 -19.15 -12.69 -9.92
N ASN A 138 -20.28 -13.37 -10.02
CA ASN A 138 -21.19 -13.22 -11.15
C ASN A 138 -21.99 -11.91 -11.11
N SER A 139 -22.34 -11.42 -9.91
CA SER A 139 -23.06 -10.15 -9.75
C SER A 139 -22.19 -8.93 -10.06
N LEU A 140 -20.85 -9.07 -10.00
CA LEU A 140 -19.89 -8.01 -10.40
C LEU A 140 -20.02 -7.53 -11.86
N LYS A 141 -20.70 -8.28 -12.73
CA LYS A 141 -20.90 -7.87 -14.14
C LYS A 141 -21.69 -6.58 -14.30
N GLY A 142 -22.56 -6.27 -13.35
CA GLY A 142 -23.34 -5.03 -13.32
C GLY A 142 -22.63 -3.89 -12.58
N CYS A 143 -21.47 -4.16 -11.98
CA CYS A 143 -20.75 -3.22 -11.14
C CYS A 143 -19.66 -2.51 -11.92
N GLN A 144 -19.37 -1.26 -11.58
CA GLN A 144 -18.38 -0.46 -12.29
C GLN A 144 -16.97 -0.97 -11.99
N GLU A 145 -16.21 -1.33 -13.04
CA GLU A 145 -14.85 -1.82 -12.91
C GLU A 145 -13.84 -0.67 -12.75
N GLY A 146 -12.87 -0.87 -11.86
CA GLY A 146 -11.80 0.08 -11.59
C GLY A 146 -10.59 -0.59 -10.97
N ARG A 147 -9.77 0.23 -10.35
CA ARG A 147 -8.65 -0.21 -9.53
C ARG A 147 -8.59 0.61 -8.26
N ILE A 148 -8.30 -0.04 -7.14
CA ILE A 148 -7.86 0.65 -5.94
C ILE A 148 -6.37 0.93 -6.11
N VAL A 149 -5.95 2.17 -5.88
CA VAL A 149 -4.57 2.63 -6.09
C VAL A 149 -4.09 3.31 -4.81
N GLU A 150 -2.86 2.99 -4.38
CA GLU A 150 -2.22 3.62 -3.23
C GLU A 150 -0.72 3.80 -3.49
N GLY A 151 -0.09 4.69 -2.72
CA GLY A 151 1.35 4.87 -2.68
C GLY A 151 1.93 4.53 -1.30
N SER A 152 3.20 4.12 -1.27
CA SER A 152 3.96 3.96 -0.03
C SER A 152 5.40 4.44 -0.22
N TYR A 153 6.04 4.84 0.87
CA TYR A 153 7.49 5.04 0.94
C TYR A 153 8.17 3.79 1.44
N VAL A 154 9.32 3.47 0.85
CA VAL A 154 10.14 2.32 1.21
C VAL A 154 11.60 2.75 1.30
N SER A 155 12.26 2.46 2.41
CA SER A 155 13.68 2.77 2.60
C SER A 155 14.54 2.05 1.57
N SER A 156 15.75 2.56 1.32
CA SER A 156 16.67 1.98 0.33
C SER A 156 17.07 0.53 0.63
N ASP A 157 17.05 0.12 1.91
CA ASP A 157 17.24 -1.25 2.38
C ASP A 157 15.94 -2.06 2.52
N ALA A 158 14.79 -1.44 2.23
CA ALA A 158 13.43 -1.97 2.35
C ALA A 158 13.05 -2.49 3.76
N GLN A 159 13.77 -2.07 4.80
CA GLN A 159 13.46 -2.47 6.18
C GLN A 159 12.42 -1.55 6.84
N THR A 160 12.24 -0.34 6.31
CA THR A 160 11.21 0.60 6.73
C THR A 160 10.29 0.90 5.56
N TYR A 161 8.98 0.81 5.79
CA TYR A 161 7.99 1.24 4.82
C TYR A 161 6.68 1.66 5.50
N PHE A 162 6.01 2.63 4.89
CA PHE A 162 4.73 3.16 5.38
C PHE A 162 3.92 3.75 4.23
N SER A 163 2.61 3.83 4.41
CA SER A 163 1.70 4.37 3.39
C SER A 163 1.92 5.86 3.17
N ASP A 164 1.66 6.33 1.96
CA ASP A 164 1.67 7.76 1.65
C ASP A 164 0.42 8.41 2.23
N GLU A 165 0.51 8.95 3.45
CA GLU A 165 -0.63 9.51 4.18
C GLU A 165 -1.32 10.68 3.45
N GLU A 166 -0.63 11.36 2.53
CA GLU A 166 -1.24 12.40 1.69
C GLU A 166 -2.07 11.83 0.52
N ARG A 167 -1.92 10.54 0.22
CA ARG A 167 -2.59 9.83 -0.87
C ARG A 167 -3.11 8.48 -0.39
N TYR A 168 -4.18 8.53 0.38
CA TYR A 168 -4.96 7.35 0.77
C TYR A 168 -5.33 6.49 -0.43
N ALA A 169 -5.59 5.21 -0.19
CA ALA A 169 -6.19 4.33 -1.18
C ALA A 169 -7.41 4.99 -1.85
N GLU A 170 -7.36 5.09 -3.18
CA GLU A 170 -8.40 5.72 -4.01
C GLU A 170 -8.90 4.73 -5.06
N PHE A 171 -10.20 4.76 -5.35
CA PHE A 171 -10.76 4.03 -6.48
C PHE A 171 -10.64 4.86 -7.77
N SER A 172 -9.93 4.30 -8.75
CA SER A 172 -9.78 4.87 -10.08
C SER A 172 -10.58 4.03 -11.08
N PHE A 173 -11.55 4.65 -11.74
CA PHE A 173 -12.33 3.99 -12.79
C PHE A 173 -11.42 3.61 -13.97
N VAL A 174 -11.67 2.43 -14.56
CA VAL A 174 -11.10 2.14 -15.88
C VAL A 174 -11.77 3.09 -16.86
N GLN A 175 -11.04 4.11 -17.34
CA GLN A 175 -11.46 4.83 -18.53
C GLN A 175 -11.21 3.91 -19.73
N ASP A 176 -12.28 3.59 -20.46
CA ASP A 176 -12.22 2.90 -21.75
C ASP A 176 -11.36 3.67 -22.78
#